data_AF-A0A757BNS1-F1
#
_entry.id   AF-A0A757BNS1-F1
#
_cell.length_a   1.000
_cell.length_b   1.000
_cell.length_c   1.000
_cell.angle_alpha   90.00
_cell.angle_beta   90.00
_cell.angle_gamma   90.00
#
_symmetry.space_group_name_H-M   'P 1'
#
loop_
_entity.id
_entity.type
_entity.pdbx_description
1 polymer ?
#
loop_
_entity_poly.entity_id
_entity_poly.type
_entity_poly.pdbx_seq_one_letter_code
_entity_poly.pdbx_strand_id
1 'polypeptide(L)'
;MLFTLKKVIGGMLLPLPLMLLMIGVGLALLWFSRFQKTGKVFISVGWLALLLLSLQPVSDHLLRPIENRYPTWQGPQKVEYIVVLGGGYTWNPQWAPSSNLINNSLPRLAEGIRLWRANPGARLIFTGGVA
;
A
#
# COMPACT_ATOMS: atom_id res chain seq x y z
N MET A 1 -2.46 15.82 -23.30
CA MET A 1 -2.89 14.47 -23.73
C MET A 1 -1.95 13.36 -23.26
N LEU A 2 -0.62 13.50 -23.40
CA LEU A 2 0.35 12.50 -22.95
C LEU A 2 0.25 12.15 -21.46
N PHE A 3 0.00 13.14 -20.60
CA PHE A 3 -0.20 12.93 -19.16
C PHE A 3 -1.36 11.97 -18.86
N THR A 4 -2.52 12.21 -19.47
CA THR A 4 -3.71 11.36 -19.31
C THR A 4 -3.46 9.96 -19.84
N LEU A 5 -2.84 9.84 -21.02
CA LEU A 5 -2.51 8.53 -21.61
C LEU A 5 -1.56 7.72 -20.71
N LYS A 6 -0.49 8.34 -20.20
CA LYS A 6 0.42 7.71 -19.23
C LYS A 6 -0.33 7.25 -17.99
N LYS A 7 -1.28 8.05 -17.48
CA LYS A 7 -2.03 7.73 -16.27
C LYS A 7 -2.98 6.55 -16.47
N VAL A 8 -3.65 6.49 -17.63
CA VAL A 8 -4.53 5.37 -17.98
C VAL A 8 -3.72 4.08 -18.20
N ILE A 9 -2.68 4.14 -19.03
CA ILE A 9 -1.81 2.96 -19.27
C ILE A 9 -1.14 2.52 -17.96
N GLY A 10 -0.58 3.45 -17.20
CA GLY A 10 0.03 3.16 -15.90
C GLY A 10 -0.97 2.55 -14.92
N GLY A 11 -2.21 3.02 -14.90
CA GLY A 11 -3.29 2.43 -14.10
C GLY A 11 -3.65 1.01 -14.55
N MET A 12 -3.70 0.74 -15.86
CA MET A 12 -3.95 -0.59 -16.40
C MET A 12 -2.81 -1.58 -16.17
N LEU A 13 -1.58 -1.08 -15.99
CA LEU A 13 -0.40 -1.88 -15.68
C LEU A 13 -0.23 -2.17 -14.18
N LEU A 14 -1.07 -1.58 -13.31
CA LEU A 14 -1.08 -1.95 -11.89
C LEU A 14 -1.48 -3.42 -11.73
N PRO A 15 -0.99 -4.13 -10.70
CA PRO A 15 -1.16 -5.57 -10.57
C PRO A 15 -2.63 -6.03 -10.67
N LEU A 16 -3.53 -5.39 -9.92
CA LEU A 16 -4.95 -5.76 -9.91
C LEU A 16 -5.64 -5.51 -11.27
N PRO A 17 -5.63 -4.29 -11.84
CA PRO A 17 -6.20 -4.05 -13.18
C PRO A 17 -5.61 -4.95 -14.27
N LEU A 18 -4.30 -5.20 -14.24
CA LEU A 18 -3.63 -6.04 -15.22
C LEU A 18 -4.12 -7.49 -15.16
N MET A 19 -4.21 -8.07 -13.95
CA MET A 19 -4.72 -9.43 -13.79
C MET A 19 -6.19 -9.56 -14.22
N LEU A 20 -7.02 -8.56 -13.90
CA LEU A 20 -8.42 -8.54 -14.34
C LEU A 20 -8.56 -8.42 -15.86
N LEU A 21 -7.72 -7.59 -16.50
CA LEU A 21 -7.63 -7.49 -17.97
C LEU A 21 -7.23 -8.84 -18.59
N MET A 22 -6.23 -9.52 -18.02
CA MET A 22 -5.82 -10.85 -18.51
C MET A 22 -6.97 -11.87 -18.43
N ILE A 23 -7.69 -11.90 -17.32
CA ILE A 23 -8.86 -12.78 -17.14
C ILE A 23 -9.97 -12.40 -18.13
N GLY A 24 -10.26 -11.10 -18.30
CA GLY A 24 -11.27 -10.61 -19.24
C GLY A 24 -10.94 -10.96 -20.70
N VAL A 25 -9.69 -10.78 -21.12
CA VAL A 25 -9.21 -11.21 -22.45
C VAL A 25 -9.34 -12.72 -22.60
N GLY A 26 -8.98 -13.49 -21.56
CA GLY A 26 -9.12 -14.94 -21.58
C GLY A 26 -10.58 -15.42 -21.71
N LEU A 27 -11.52 -14.75 -21.04
CA LEU A 27 -12.96 -15.01 -21.18
C LEU A 27 -13.48 -14.66 -22.58
N ALA A 28 -13.05 -13.53 -23.14
CA ALA A 28 -13.41 -13.15 -24.51
C ALA A 28 -12.91 -14.18 -25.54
N LEU A 29 -11.69 -14.69 -25.36
CA LEU A 29 -11.14 -15.76 -26.21
C LEU A 29 -11.89 -17.09 -26.07
N LEU A 30 -12.44 -17.39 -24.89
CA LEU A 30 -13.26 -18.59 -24.69
C LEU A 30 -14.62 -18.50 -25.38
N TRP A 31 -15.28 -17.35 -25.30
CA TRP A 31 -16.65 -17.17 -25.80
C TRP A 31 -16.72 -16.84 -27.29
N PHE A 32 -15.75 -16.11 -27.82
CA PHE A 32 -15.83 -15.57 -29.19
C PHE A 32 -14.74 -16.11 -30.13
N SER A 33 -13.90 -17.06 -29.69
CA SER A 33 -12.77 -17.53 -30.50
C SER A 33 -12.56 -19.04 -30.47
N ARG A 34 -11.87 -19.54 -31.50
CA ARG A 34 -11.32 -20.90 -31.57
C ARG A 34 -10.11 -21.11 -30.66
N PHE A 35 -9.49 -20.02 -30.18
CA PHE A 35 -8.28 -20.06 -29.33
C PHE A 35 -8.58 -20.33 -27.86
N GLN A 36 -9.48 -21.28 -27.58
CA GLN A 36 -9.94 -21.57 -26.23
C GLN A 36 -8.81 -22.03 -25.30
N LYS A 37 -7.80 -22.74 -25.81
CA LYS A 37 -6.62 -23.14 -25.03
C LYS A 37 -5.89 -21.93 -24.48
N THR A 38 -5.63 -20.92 -25.31
CA THR A 38 -5.01 -19.66 -24.91
C THR A 38 -5.89 -18.93 -23.89
N GLY A 39 -7.20 -18.87 -24.12
CA GLY A 39 -8.14 -18.26 -23.17
C GLY A 39 -8.09 -18.89 -21.77
N LYS A 40 -8.06 -20.23 -21.68
CA LYS A 40 -7.89 -20.94 -20.41
C LYS A 40 -6.57 -20.58 -19.72
N VAL A 41 -5.46 -20.52 -20.46
CA VAL A 41 -4.15 -20.15 -19.89
C VAL A 41 -4.19 -18.73 -19.32
N PHE A 42 -4.73 -17.76 -20.04
CA PHE A 42 -4.85 -16.38 -19.56
C PHE A 42 -5.67 -16.27 -18.27
N ILE A 43 -6.81 -16.96 -18.21
CA ILE A 43 -7.65 -17.01 -17.00
C ILE A 43 -6.90 -17.67 -15.85
N SER A 44 -6.32 -18.86 -16.08
CA SER A 44 -5.63 -19.61 -15.03
C SER A 44 -4.43 -18.85 -14.48
N VAL A 45 -3.60 -18.24 -15.34
CA VAL A 45 -2.44 -17.45 -14.92
C VAL A 45 -2.89 -16.17 -14.22
N GLY A 46 -3.83 -15.43 -14.79
CA GLY A 46 -4.32 -14.18 -14.20
C GLY A 46 -4.97 -14.42 -12.83
N TRP A 47 -5.77 -15.49 -12.71
CA TRP A 47 -6.40 -15.89 -11.46
C TRP A 47 -5.37 -16.37 -10.43
N LEU A 48 -4.42 -17.23 -10.83
CA LEU A 48 -3.40 -17.75 -9.92
C LEU A 48 -2.49 -16.63 -9.42
N ALA A 49 -2.05 -15.73 -10.31
CA ALA A 49 -1.24 -14.58 -9.93
C ALA A 49 -2.01 -13.66 -8.98
N LEU A 50 -3.29 -13.38 -9.25
CA LEU A 50 -4.13 -12.58 -8.36
C LEU A 50 -4.29 -13.25 -6.99
N LEU A 51 -4.52 -14.56 -6.95
CA LEU A 51 -4.60 -15.33 -5.71
C LEU A 51 -3.29 -15.20 -4.93
N LEU A 52 -2.15 -15.50 -5.57
CA LEU A 52 -0.84 -15.43 -4.94
C LEU A 52 -0.56 -14.03 -4.38
N LEU A 53 -0.80 -12.97 -5.16
CA LEU A 53 -0.63 -11.59 -4.70
C LEU A 53 -1.65 -11.15 -3.63
N SER A 54 -2.72 -11.92 -3.41
CA SER A 54 -3.68 -11.67 -2.34
C SER A 54 -3.31 -12.41 -1.04
N LEU A 55 -2.38 -13.35 -1.09
CA LEU A 55 -1.90 -14.07 0.09
C LEU A 55 -0.83 -13.26 0.80
N GLN A 56 -1.06 -12.98 2.09
CA GLN A 56 -0.09 -12.26 2.95
C GLN A 56 1.33 -12.83 2.87
N PRO A 57 1.60 -14.15 2.95
CA PRO A 57 2.96 -14.67 2.86
C PRO A 57 3.71 -14.26 1.59
N VAL A 58 3.01 -14.17 0.46
CA VAL A 58 3.61 -13.76 -0.82
C VAL A 58 3.83 -12.25 -0.83
N SER A 59 2.79 -11.48 -0.49
CA SER A 59 2.85 -10.02 -0.43
C SER A 59 3.93 -9.52 0.52
N ASP A 60 4.00 -10.07 1.73
CA ASP A 60 5.02 -9.75 2.72
C ASP A 60 6.41 -10.14 2.23
N HIS A 61 6.56 -11.29 1.56
CA HIS A 61 7.85 -11.70 1.03
C HIS A 61 8.36 -10.77 -0.08
N LEU A 62 7.46 -10.25 -0.92
CA LEU A 62 7.78 -9.26 -1.95
C LEU A 62 8.12 -7.88 -1.34
N LEU A 63 7.51 -7.52 -0.21
CA LEU A 63 7.74 -6.23 0.47
C LEU A 63 9.00 -6.23 1.36
N ARG A 64 9.34 -7.36 1.98
CA ARG A 64 10.47 -7.50 2.93
C ARG A 64 11.78 -6.85 2.48
N PRO A 65 12.26 -6.99 1.22
CA PRO A 65 13.52 -6.38 0.80
C PRO A 65 13.49 -4.84 0.84
N ILE A 66 12.31 -4.25 0.61
CA ILE A 66 12.11 -2.81 0.62
C ILE A 66 11.96 -2.32 2.06
N GLU A 67 11.20 -3.04 2.88
CA GLU A 67 10.96 -2.68 4.28
C GLU A 67 12.22 -2.82 5.15
N ASN A 68 12.96 -3.92 4.99
CA ASN A 68 14.16 -4.19 5.78
C ASN A 68 15.36 -3.33 5.37
N ARG A 69 15.26 -2.57 4.27
CA ARG A 69 16.32 -1.66 3.85
C ARG A 69 16.60 -0.57 4.88
N TYR A 70 15.58 -0.16 5.65
CA TYR A 70 15.69 0.88 6.67
C TYR A 70 15.37 0.29 8.04
N PRO A 71 16.39 0.10 8.90
CA PRO A 71 16.15 -0.42 10.24
C PRO A 71 15.36 0.58 11.08
N THR A 72 14.53 0.06 11.99
CA THR A 72 13.86 0.88 12.99
C THR A 72 14.88 1.61 13.86
N TRP A 73 14.67 2.91 14.09
CA TRP A 73 15.59 3.72 14.88
C TRP A 73 15.57 3.29 16.36
N GLN A 74 16.75 2.88 16.85
CA GLN A 74 17.00 2.52 18.26
C GLN A 74 18.27 3.20 18.81
N GLY A 75 18.77 4.23 18.13
CA GLY A 75 20.03 4.88 18.50
C GLY A 75 19.95 5.55 19.89
N PRO A 76 21.05 5.54 20.68
CA PRO A 76 21.11 6.20 21.99
C PRO A 76 21.22 7.74 21.88
N GLN A 77 21.34 8.26 20.66
CA GLN A 77 21.49 9.68 20.40
C GLN A 77 20.19 10.41 20.73
N LYS A 78 20.29 11.46 21.54
CA LYS A 78 19.15 12.33 21.83
C LYS A 78 18.76 13.08 20.57
N VAL A 79 17.47 13.04 20.24
CA VAL A 79 16.92 13.83 19.13
C VAL A 79 16.18 15.05 19.67
N GLU A 80 16.35 16.19 19.00
CA GLU A 80 15.67 17.43 19.36
C GLU A 80 14.29 17.56 18.69
N TYR A 81 14.12 16.93 17.53
CA TYR A 81 12.91 17.01 16.72
C TYR A 81 12.52 15.63 16.20
N ILE A 82 11.22 15.33 16.27
CA ILE A 82 10.62 14.10 15.75
C ILE A 82 9.49 14.53 14.81
N VAL A 83 9.63 14.26 13.53
CA VAL A 83 8.65 14.63 12.51
C VAL A 83 7.87 13.38 12.09
N VAL A 84 6.56 13.38 12.36
CA VAL A 84 5.65 12.30 12.00
C VAL A 84 4.80 12.71 10.80
N LEU A 85 4.97 11.99 9.69
CA LEU A 85 4.14 12.12 8.49
C LEU A 85 2.85 11.31 8.66
N GLY A 86 1.89 11.93 9.33
CA GLY A 86 0.61 11.41 9.80
C GLY A 86 -0.43 11.09 8.73
N GLY A 87 -0.13 11.24 7.44
CA GLY A 87 -1.01 10.82 6.35
C GLY A 87 -2.39 11.51 6.39
N GLY A 88 -3.42 10.72 6.12
CA GLY A 88 -4.82 11.14 6.12
C GLY A 88 -5.49 10.97 7.48
N TYR A 89 -6.53 11.75 7.75
CA TYR A 89 -7.43 11.49 8.88
C TYR A 89 -8.87 11.85 8.51
N THR A 90 -9.81 11.16 9.13
CA THR A 90 -11.23 11.55 9.16
C THR A 90 -11.51 12.26 10.47
N TRP A 91 -12.55 13.08 10.55
CA TRP A 91 -12.90 13.76 11.79
C TRP A 91 -14.31 13.44 12.25
N ASN A 92 -14.40 12.82 13.43
CA ASN A 92 -15.63 12.66 14.19
C ASN A 92 -15.34 12.96 15.67
N PRO A 93 -16.02 13.97 16.26
CA PRO A 93 -15.80 14.36 17.65
C PRO A 93 -16.25 13.30 18.67
N GLN A 94 -17.08 12.34 18.27
CA GLN A 94 -17.53 11.24 19.14
C GLN A 94 -16.56 10.05 19.16
N TRP A 95 -15.58 10.04 18.24
CA TRP A 95 -14.61 8.96 18.16
C TRP A 95 -13.37 9.26 19.00
N ALA A 96 -12.73 8.21 19.49
CA ALA A 96 -11.40 8.34 20.07
C ALA A 96 -10.45 8.97 19.04
N PRO A 97 -9.50 9.84 19.44
CA PRO A 97 -8.57 10.47 18.51
C PRO A 97 -7.82 9.49 17.61
N SER A 98 -7.49 8.29 18.10
CA SER A 98 -6.84 7.23 17.32
C SER A 98 -7.75 6.63 16.24
N SER A 99 -9.07 6.57 16.48
CA SER A 99 -10.05 6.05 15.53
C SER A 99 -10.32 7.00 14.36
N ASN A 100 -9.91 8.26 14.50
CA ASN A 100 -9.92 9.25 13.43
C ASN A 100 -8.72 9.09 12.46
N LEU A 101 -7.72 8.27 12.80
CA LEU A 101 -6.55 8.01 11.96
C LEU A 101 -6.79 6.83 11.02
N ILE A 102 -6.30 6.94 9.79
CA ILE A 102 -6.33 5.82 8.83
C ILE A 102 -5.24 4.77 9.17
N ASN A 103 -5.37 3.56 8.62
CA ASN A 103 -4.55 2.39 8.96
C ASN A 103 -3.03 2.61 8.91
N ASN A 104 -2.53 3.45 7.99
CA ASN A 104 -1.10 3.72 7.86
C ASN A 104 -0.59 4.84 8.76
N SER A 105 -1.48 5.65 9.34
CA SER A 105 -1.15 6.81 10.17
C SER A 105 -0.92 6.44 11.63
N LEU A 106 -1.73 5.51 12.14
CA LEU A 106 -1.64 5.10 13.54
C LEU A 106 -0.28 4.48 13.91
N PRO A 107 0.30 3.54 13.14
CA PRO A 107 1.62 2.98 13.44
C PRO A 107 2.73 4.04 13.45
N ARG A 108 2.64 5.04 12.55
CA ARG A 108 3.62 6.14 12.46
C ARG A 108 3.55 7.06 13.67
N LEU A 109 2.34 7.40 14.11
CA LEU A 109 2.14 8.19 15.32
C LEU A 109 2.58 7.44 16.56
N ALA A 110 2.24 6.15 16.67
CA ALA A 110 2.65 5.32 17.79
C ALA A 110 4.17 5.26 17.93
N GLU A 111 4.89 5.08 16.82
CA GLU A 111 6.35 5.11 16.82
C GLU A 111 6.91 6.49 17.15
N GLY A 112 6.33 7.56 16.61
CA GLY A 112 6.71 8.94 16.97
C GLY A 112 6.53 9.22 18.47
N ILE A 113 5.44 8.75 19.08
CA ILE A 113 5.20 8.87 20.53
C ILE A 113 6.23 8.05 21.32
N ARG A 114 6.56 6.83 20.88
CA ARG A 114 7.58 5.99 21.52
C ARG A 114 8.93 6.71 21.55
N LEU A 115 9.35 7.27 20.40
CA LEU A 115 10.59 8.03 20.28
C LEU A 115 10.55 9.32 21.12
N TRP A 116 9.41 10.02 21.16
CA TRP A 116 9.26 11.25 21.94
C TRP A 116 9.37 11.00 23.44
N ARG A 117 8.76 9.92 23.94
CA ARG A 117 8.89 9.51 25.36
C ARG A 117 10.32 9.10 25.71
N ALA A 118 11.05 8.52 24.78
CA ALA A 118 12.47 8.16 24.97
C ALA A 118 13.42 9.38 24.93
N ASN A 119 12.97 10.53 24.45
CA ASN A 119 13.79 11.74 24.29
C ASN A 119 13.15 12.95 25.01
N PRO A 120 13.29 13.04 26.35
CA PRO A 120 12.77 14.19 27.10
C PRO A 120 13.34 15.51 26.57
N GLY A 121 12.47 16.47 26.25
CA GLY A 121 12.82 17.75 25.66
C GLY A 121 12.69 17.81 24.13
N ALA A 122 12.52 16.67 23.45
CA ALA A 122 12.27 16.64 22.02
C ALA A 122 10.91 17.27 21.66
N ARG A 123 10.86 17.95 20.51
CA ARG A 123 9.61 18.46 19.93
C ARG A 123 9.04 17.45 18.95
N LEU A 124 7.81 17.00 19.21
CA LEU A 124 7.05 16.17 18.28
C LEU A 124 6.25 17.06 17.32
N ILE A 125 6.56 16.97 16.03
CA ILE A 125 5.87 17.69 14.95
C ILE A 125 5.06 16.66 14.16
N PHE A 126 3.75 16.86 14.11
CA PHE A 126 2.85 16.00 13.35
C PHE A 126 2.33 16.73 12.12
N THR A 127 2.42 16.10 10.96
CA THR A 127 1.97 16.68 9.68
C THR A 127 1.02 15.70 8.98
N GLY A 128 -0.20 16.13 8.65
CA GLY A 128 -1.19 15.32 7.95
C GLY A 128 -2.27 16.21 7.33
N GLY A 129 -3.08 15.64 6.45
CA GLY A 129 -4.19 16.33 5.79
C GLY A 129 -5.51 15.60 6.00
N VAL A 130 -6.62 16.32 5.84
CA VAL A 130 -7.95 15.70 5.75
C VAL A 130 -7.97 14.82 4.50
N ALA A 131 -8.36 13.55 4.67
CA ALA A 131 -8.49 12.58 3.57
C ALA A 131 -9.91 12.52 3.02
#